data_AF-A0A1P8X373-F1
#
_entry.id   AF-A0A1P8X373-F1
#
_cell.length_a   1.000
_cell.length_b   1.000
_cell.length_c   1.000
_cell.angle_alpha   90.00
_cell.angle_beta   90.00
_cell.angle_gamma   90.00
#
_symmetry.space_group_name_H-M   'P 1'
#
loop_
_entity.id
_entity.type
_entity.pdbx_description
1 polymer ?
#
loop_
_entity_poly.entity_id
_entity_poly.type
_entity_poly.pdbx_seq_one_letter_code
_entity_poly.pdbx_strand_id
1 'polypeptide(L)'
;MRAAVLGLLLIATGAGAQEKAPLRPATAEEQMARAAVVIADYRYGDLLWENDRIAFRIYARALEQAEPPSSSGIDAWGKNIRWPFMDRQLRTGDQHANHGEGIDFYNVGTGRGTGGLGIWYDNKLWTSRNYVRPQILRAGPDVADFTVDYEPWPVDTLRTVRETRRFTLPAGTNFTRLTSTISSSSAEEMVVGIGISKRPINGARLGEIRKDEARARISWWGPADGDKGRMAAAVIVDPTAFAGFAEDADNYLVLVRVTPGRPFVYYSGAAWDRGGDFATQADWMAHVAAQRPDFRP
;
A
#
# COMPACT_ATOMS: atom_id res chain seq x y z
N MET A 1 -23.52 -34.18 -47.94
CA MET A 1 -24.28 -34.12 -46.66
C MET A 1 -23.44 -34.85 -45.61
N ARG A 2 -23.05 -34.34 -44.45
CA ARG A 2 -23.17 -33.07 -43.72
C ARG A 2 -21.91 -33.04 -42.82
N ALA A 3 -21.16 -31.94 -42.79
CA ALA A 3 -20.06 -31.78 -41.83
C ALA A 3 -20.65 -31.39 -40.46
N ALA A 4 -20.32 -32.15 -39.42
CA ALA A 4 -20.69 -31.83 -38.05
C ALA A 4 -19.63 -30.90 -37.45
N VAL A 5 -20.00 -29.65 -37.19
CA VAL A 5 -19.20 -28.69 -36.43
C VAL A 5 -19.58 -28.85 -34.96
N LEU A 6 -18.66 -29.36 -34.14
CA LEU A 6 -18.76 -29.31 -32.69
C LEU A 6 -18.38 -27.89 -32.24
N GLY A 7 -19.38 -27.11 -31.80
CA GLY A 7 -19.13 -25.84 -31.12
C GLY A 7 -18.74 -26.09 -29.66
N LEU A 8 -17.50 -25.77 -29.28
CA LEU A 8 -17.15 -25.62 -27.87
C LEU A 8 -17.79 -24.33 -27.34
N LEU A 9 -18.79 -24.45 -26.47
CA LEU A 9 -19.24 -23.34 -25.64
C LEU A 9 -18.14 -23.05 -24.60
N LEU A 10 -17.48 -21.90 -24.72
CA LEU A 10 -16.76 -21.31 -23.59
C LEU A 10 -17.80 -20.80 -22.59
N ILE A 11 -17.94 -21.50 -21.46
CA ILE A 11 -18.62 -20.97 -20.28
C ILE A 11 -17.64 -19.99 -19.64
N ALA A 12 -17.80 -18.70 -19.95
CA ALA A 12 -17.18 -17.66 -19.16
C ALA A 12 -17.86 -17.66 -17.79
N THR A 13 -17.23 -18.25 -16.78
CA THR A 13 -17.62 -18.05 -15.39
C THR A 13 -17.33 -16.60 -15.06
N GLY A 14 -18.35 -15.74 -15.13
CA GLY A 14 -18.27 -14.40 -14.58
C GLY A 14 -17.88 -14.50 -13.11
N ALA A 15 -16.87 -13.74 -12.69
CA ALA A 15 -16.62 -13.51 -11.27
C ALA A 15 -17.94 -13.01 -10.66
N GLY A 16 -18.57 -13.83 -9.81
CA GLY A 16 -19.81 -13.47 -9.16
C GLY A 16 -19.58 -12.17 -8.39
N ALA A 17 -20.39 -11.14 -8.66
CA ALA A 17 -20.37 -9.93 -7.86
C ALA A 17 -20.59 -10.35 -6.41
N GLN A 18 -19.62 -10.04 -5.54
CA GLN A 18 -19.77 -10.27 -4.10
C GLN A 18 -21.02 -9.52 -3.64
N GLU A 19 -21.97 -10.23 -3.03
CA GLU A 19 -23.19 -9.59 -2.50
C GLU A 19 -22.78 -8.50 -1.51
N LYS A 20 -23.22 -7.27 -1.78
CA LYS A 20 -22.97 -6.13 -0.90
C LYS A 20 -23.85 -6.24 0.33
N ALA A 21 -23.23 -6.22 1.51
CA ALA A 21 -23.94 -6.19 2.78
C ALA A 21 -23.87 -4.78 3.41
N PRO A 22 -24.89 -4.31 4.13
CA PRO A 22 -24.81 -3.05 4.86
C PRO A 22 -23.73 -3.13 5.95
N LEU A 23 -23.05 -2.01 6.19
CA LEU A 23 -22.12 -1.90 7.31
C LEU A 23 -22.90 -1.97 8.64
N ARG A 24 -22.71 -3.03 9.42
CA ARG A 24 -23.26 -3.09 10.79
C ARG A 24 -22.61 -2.02 11.67
N PRO A 25 -23.27 -1.52 12.72
CA PRO A 25 -22.60 -0.67 13.71
C PRO A 25 -21.44 -1.39 14.44
N ALA A 26 -20.43 -0.64 14.88
CA ALA A 26 -19.40 -1.13 15.79
C ALA A 26 -19.98 -1.42 17.18
N THR A 27 -19.48 -2.49 17.82
CA THR A 27 -19.73 -2.73 19.25
C THR A 27 -18.94 -1.73 20.11
N ALA A 28 -19.28 -1.62 21.41
CA ALA A 28 -18.54 -0.77 22.33
C ALA A 28 -17.03 -1.14 22.42
N GLU A 29 -16.70 -2.43 22.33
CA GLU A 29 -15.32 -2.92 22.30
C GLU A 29 -14.59 -2.56 21.00
N GLU A 30 -15.30 -2.59 19.87
CA GLU A 30 -14.75 -2.15 18.58
C GLU A 30 -14.55 -0.64 18.52
N GLN A 31 -15.29 0.14 19.32
CA GLN A 31 -15.13 1.60 19.45
C GLN A 31 -13.94 2.03 20.30
N MET A 32 -13.12 1.10 20.78
CA MET A 32 -11.89 1.42 21.48
C MET A 32 -10.78 1.81 20.50
N ALA A 33 -10.19 3.00 20.70
CA ALA A 33 -9.03 3.44 19.92
C ALA A 33 -7.85 2.48 20.15
N ARG A 34 -7.36 1.88 19.06
CA ARG A 34 -6.21 0.96 19.07
C ARG A 34 -5.58 0.88 17.68
N ALA A 35 -4.30 0.57 17.65
CA ALA A 35 -3.69 -0.03 16.47
C ALA A 35 -4.17 -1.48 16.32
N ALA A 36 -4.42 -1.92 15.09
CA ALA A 36 -4.92 -3.24 14.78
C ALA A 36 -4.21 -3.83 13.55
N VAL A 37 -4.02 -5.14 13.55
CA VAL A 37 -3.60 -5.94 12.39
C VAL A 37 -4.53 -7.13 12.28
N VAL A 38 -5.04 -7.40 11.09
CA VAL A 38 -5.94 -8.53 10.81
C VAL A 38 -5.54 -9.18 9.50
N ILE A 39 -5.55 -10.51 9.47
CA ILE A 39 -5.50 -11.28 8.22
C ILE A 39 -6.95 -11.60 7.84
N ALA A 40 -7.38 -11.11 6.69
CA ALA A 40 -8.72 -11.32 6.16
C ALA A 40 -8.76 -12.63 5.35
N ASP A 41 -8.87 -13.77 6.03
CA ASP A 41 -8.94 -15.09 5.36
C ASP A 41 -10.08 -15.19 4.35
N TYR A 42 -11.21 -14.51 4.64
CA TYR A 42 -12.37 -14.40 3.75
C TYR A 42 -12.10 -13.56 2.48
N ARG A 43 -10.97 -12.84 2.44
CA ARG A 43 -10.49 -12.05 1.32
C ARG A 43 -9.11 -12.56 0.88
N TYR A 44 -9.01 -13.86 0.65
CA TYR A 44 -7.81 -14.53 0.14
C TYR A 44 -6.56 -14.34 1.03
N GLY A 45 -6.75 -13.96 2.29
CA GLY A 45 -5.67 -13.67 3.22
C GLY A 45 -5.13 -12.25 3.13
N ASP A 46 -5.81 -11.27 2.52
CA ASP A 46 -5.35 -9.87 2.55
C ASP A 46 -5.04 -9.41 3.97
N LEU A 47 -3.94 -8.65 4.13
CA LEU A 47 -3.51 -8.18 5.44
C LEU A 47 -3.88 -6.71 5.60
N LEU A 48 -4.62 -6.44 6.66
CA LEU A 48 -5.17 -5.14 7.01
C LEU A 48 -4.43 -4.61 8.24
N TRP A 49 -4.01 -3.35 8.23
CA TRP A 49 -3.49 -2.70 9.43
C TRP A 49 -3.92 -1.25 9.53
N GLU A 50 -4.23 -0.80 10.73
CA GLU A 50 -4.75 0.55 10.97
C GLU A 50 -4.46 1.03 12.39
N ASN A 51 -4.63 2.33 12.62
CA ASN A 51 -4.63 2.96 13.94
C ASN A 51 -5.70 4.06 14.02
N ASP A 52 -5.60 4.97 14.98
CA ASP A 52 -6.51 6.11 15.18
C ASP A 52 -6.40 7.22 14.11
N ARG A 53 -5.47 7.12 13.16
CA ARG A 53 -5.20 8.13 12.12
C ARG A 53 -5.41 7.64 10.70
N ILE A 54 -5.10 6.38 10.42
CA ILE A 54 -5.04 5.87 9.05
C ILE A 54 -5.20 4.36 9.00
N ALA A 55 -5.52 3.82 7.82
CA ALA A 55 -5.68 2.40 7.57
C ALA A 55 -5.05 2.00 6.23
N PHE A 56 -4.58 0.76 6.12
CA PHE A 56 -3.88 0.25 4.95
C PHE A 56 -4.13 -1.24 4.72
N ARG A 57 -3.94 -1.68 3.48
CA ARG A 57 -4.03 -3.07 3.05
C ARG A 57 -2.85 -3.48 2.17
N ILE A 58 -2.41 -4.73 2.29
CA ILE A 58 -1.57 -5.43 1.32
C ILE A 58 -2.19 -6.76 0.96
N TYR A 59 -1.89 -7.22 -0.24
CA TYR A 59 -2.59 -8.33 -0.86
C TYR A 59 -1.81 -9.62 -0.76
N ALA A 60 -2.50 -10.69 -0.36
CA ALA A 60 -1.89 -12.01 -0.30
C ALA A 60 -1.75 -12.63 -1.69
N ARG A 61 -0.83 -13.59 -1.82
CA ARG A 61 -0.59 -14.30 -3.08
C ARG A 61 -1.84 -14.96 -3.68
N ALA A 62 -2.75 -15.46 -2.86
CA ALA A 62 -3.97 -16.12 -3.33
C ALA A 62 -4.91 -15.17 -4.10
N LEU A 63 -4.84 -13.86 -3.85
CA LEU A 63 -5.64 -12.87 -4.58
C LEU A 63 -5.31 -12.83 -6.08
N GLU A 64 -4.08 -13.13 -6.47
CA GLU A 64 -3.62 -13.06 -7.87
C GLU A 64 -4.45 -13.94 -8.82
N GLN A 65 -5.00 -15.05 -8.31
CA GLN A 65 -5.82 -15.96 -9.09
C GLN A 65 -7.30 -15.52 -9.14
N ALA A 66 -7.76 -14.87 -8.09
CA ALA A 66 -9.16 -14.47 -7.95
C ALA A 66 -9.46 -13.15 -8.68
N GLU A 67 -8.56 -12.16 -8.56
CA GLU A 67 -8.79 -10.79 -9.04
C GLU A 67 -7.54 -10.18 -9.70
N PRO A 68 -7.12 -10.67 -10.88
CA PRO A 68 -6.07 -10.03 -11.65
C PRO A 68 -6.58 -8.74 -12.35
N PRO A 69 -5.76 -7.69 -12.49
CA PRO A 69 -4.40 -7.56 -11.97
C PRO A 69 -4.37 -7.15 -10.48
N SER A 70 -3.58 -7.86 -9.68
CA SER A 70 -3.20 -7.47 -8.31
C SER A 70 -1.68 -7.35 -8.20
N SER A 71 -1.19 -6.53 -7.27
CA SER A 71 0.25 -6.29 -7.15
C SER A 71 0.71 -6.00 -5.72
N SER A 72 2.02 -6.05 -5.48
CA SER A 72 2.65 -5.79 -4.16
C SER A 72 2.69 -4.30 -3.74
N GLY A 73 1.77 -3.49 -4.25
CA GLY A 73 1.56 -2.12 -3.79
C GLY A 73 0.88 -2.07 -2.41
N ILE A 74 0.98 -0.91 -1.76
CA ILE A 74 0.33 -0.67 -0.46
C ILE A 74 -0.92 0.18 -0.67
N ASP A 75 -2.06 -0.37 -0.35
CA ASP A 75 -3.35 0.29 -0.44
C ASP A 75 -3.60 1.16 0.81
N ALA A 76 -4.03 2.41 0.62
CA ALA A 76 -4.28 3.36 1.70
C ALA A 76 -5.74 3.79 1.76
N TRP A 77 -6.30 3.69 2.97
CA TRP A 77 -7.70 3.95 3.25
C TRP A 77 -7.83 5.21 4.10
N GLY A 78 -8.78 6.06 3.73
CA GLY A 78 -9.14 7.24 4.50
C GLY A 78 -9.96 6.85 5.73
N LYS A 79 -9.74 7.55 6.84
CA LYS A 79 -10.40 7.29 8.12
C LYS A 79 -10.84 8.59 8.78
N ASN A 80 -12.05 8.63 9.34
CA ASN A 80 -12.59 9.80 10.07
C ASN A 80 -13.02 9.49 11.52
N ILE A 81 -12.84 8.25 11.96
CA ILE A 81 -13.03 7.79 13.35
C ILE A 81 -11.70 7.36 13.98
N ARG A 82 -11.66 7.13 15.29
CA ARG A 82 -10.42 6.82 16.03
C ARG A 82 -10.22 5.35 16.40
N TRP A 83 -11.15 4.48 16.03
CA TRP A 83 -11.12 3.04 16.32
C TRP A 83 -11.11 2.21 15.04
N PRO A 84 -10.70 0.93 15.07
CA PRO A 84 -10.62 0.09 13.88
C PRO A 84 -11.96 -0.07 13.13
N PHE A 85 -11.92 -0.01 11.80
CA PHE A 85 -13.11 -0.14 10.94
C PHE A 85 -12.88 -1.01 9.71
N MET A 86 -11.61 -1.17 9.30
CA MET A 86 -11.25 -1.63 7.96
C MET A 86 -11.72 -3.07 7.71
N ASP A 87 -11.57 -3.97 8.68
CA ASP A 87 -12.07 -5.35 8.57
C ASP A 87 -13.60 -5.39 8.43
N ARG A 88 -14.32 -4.62 9.24
CA ARG A 88 -15.79 -4.58 9.20
C ARG A 88 -16.29 -4.01 7.87
N GLN A 89 -15.65 -2.97 7.37
CA GLN A 89 -15.98 -2.38 6.07
C GLN A 89 -15.60 -3.30 4.91
N LEU A 90 -14.45 -3.97 4.93
CA LEU A 90 -14.06 -4.89 3.87
C LEU A 90 -15.03 -6.08 3.73
N ARG A 91 -15.58 -6.58 4.85
CA ARG A 91 -16.61 -7.64 4.85
C ARG A 91 -17.89 -7.27 4.10
N THR A 92 -18.17 -5.98 3.91
CA THR A 92 -19.36 -5.53 3.16
C THR A 92 -19.26 -5.78 1.67
N GLY A 93 -18.05 -5.94 1.10
CA GLY A 93 -17.83 -5.90 -0.35
C GLY A 93 -18.08 -4.53 -0.99
N ASP A 94 -18.29 -3.48 -0.19
CA ASP A 94 -18.56 -2.10 -0.63
C ASP A 94 -17.58 -1.09 0.00
N GLN A 95 -16.30 -1.46 0.06
CA GLN A 95 -15.26 -0.68 0.72
C GLN A 95 -15.01 0.70 0.12
N HIS A 96 -15.32 0.88 -1.17
CA HIS A 96 -15.13 2.14 -1.89
C HIS A 96 -16.26 3.17 -1.66
N ALA A 97 -17.30 2.81 -0.92
CA ALA A 97 -18.32 3.74 -0.46
C ALA A 97 -17.97 4.27 0.94
N ASN A 98 -18.36 5.51 1.23
CA ASN A 98 -18.23 6.07 2.57
C ASN A 98 -19.46 5.67 3.39
N HIS A 99 -19.28 4.73 4.32
CA HIS A 99 -20.33 4.27 5.24
C HIS A 99 -20.34 5.03 6.57
N GLY A 100 -19.60 6.15 6.66
CA GLY A 100 -19.56 7.06 7.82
C GLY A 100 -18.27 7.01 8.63
N GLU A 101 -17.42 6.00 8.42
CA GLU A 101 -16.23 5.72 9.25
C GLU A 101 -14.89 5.82 8.49
N GLY A 102 -14.96 5.70 7.17
CA GLY A 102 -13.79 5.67 6.32
C GLY A 102 -14.11 5.12 4.94
N ILE A 103 -13.08 5.00 4.12
CA ILE A 103 -13.23 4.68 2.71
C ILE A 103 -11.93 4.15 2.12
N ASP A 104 -12.05 3.09 1.31
CA ASP A 104 -11.01 2.66 0.38
C ASP A 104 -11.02 3.58 -0.85
N PHE A 105 -10.02 4.44 -0.99
CA PHE A 105 -9.86 5.29 -2.17
C PHE A 105 -9.05 4.63 -3.28
N TYR A 106 -8.22 3.66 -2.93
CA TYR A 106 -7.10 3.24 -3.74
C TYR A 106 -7.48 1.99 -4.54
N ASN A 107 -7.50 2.13 -5.86
CA ASN A 107 -7.36 1.02 -6.78
C ASN A 107 -5.88 0.87 -7.13
N VAL A 108 -5.17 0.04 -6.37
CA VAL A 108 -3.71 -0.12 -6.52
C VAL A 108 -3.36 -0.68 -7.90
N GLY A 109 -4.15 -1.61 -8.44
CA GLY A 109 -3.89 -2.26 -9.73
C GLY A 109 -2.44 -2.76 -9.84
N THR A 110 -1.74 -2.31 -10.88
CA THR A 110 -0.30 -2.58 -11.11
C THR A 110 0.65 -1.62 -10.40
N GLY A 111 0.14 -0.50 -9.87
CA GLY A 111 0.92 0.55 -9.23
C GLY A 111 1.50 0.14 -7.88
N ARG A 112 2.28 1.03 -7.26
CA ARG A 112 2.93 0.81 -5.97
C ARG A 112 2.11 1.28 -4.77
N GLY A 113 0.93 1.85 -5.02
CA GLY A 113 0.05 2.35 -3.97
C GLY A 113 0.72 3.49 -3.20
N THR A 114 0.92 3.35 -1.89
CA THR A 114 1.75 4.24 -1.08
C THR A 114 2.91 3.49 -0.44
N GLY A 115 4.05 3.46 -1.11
CA GLY A 115 5.29 2.88 -0.56
C GLY A 115 5.53 1.41 -0.92
N GLY A 116 4.76 0.83 -1.85
CA GLY A 116 5.21 -0.39 -2.52
C GLY A 116 6.54 -0.15 -3.23
N LEU A 117 7.38 -1.17 -3.35
CA LEU A 117 8.71 -1.02 -3.96
C LEU A 117 8.97 -2.05 -5.06
N GLY A 118 10.05 -1.80 -5.79
CA GLY A 118 10.68 -2.71 -6.73
C GLY A 118 12.14 -2.32 -6.93
N ILE A 119 12.87 -3.12 -7.71
CA ILE A 119 14.25 -2.79 -8.09
C ILE A 119 14.20 -1.88 -9.31
N TRP A 120 14.80 -0.69 -9.21
CA TRP A 120 14.90 0.24 -10.32
C TRP A 120 16.16 -0.09 -11.13
N TYR A 121 15.97 -0.62 -12.33
CA TYR A 121 17.05 -1.02 -13.22
C TYR A 121 16.65 -0.83 -14.67
N ASP A 122 17.55 -0.23 -15.46
CA ASP A 122 17.36 0.05 -16.88
C ASP A 122 16.05 0.80 -17.18
N ASN A 123 15.82 1.90 -16.44
CA ASN A 123 14.62 2.74 -16.51
C ASN A 123 13.29 1.97 -16.33
N LYS A 124 13.33 0.83 -15.64
CA LYS A 124 12.17 0.00 -15.35
C LYS A 124 12.13 -0.38 -13.88
N LEU A 125 10.92 -0.40 -13.32
CA LEU A 125 10.66 -0.91 -11.99
C LEU A 125 10.35 -2.42 -12.05
N TRP A 126 11.23 -3.23 -11.48
CA TRP A 126 11.09 -4.68 -11.39
C TRP A 126 10.48 -5.07 -10.05
N THR A 127 9.21 -5.48 -10.05
CA THR A 127 8.42 -5.67 -8.84
C THR A 127 8.23 -7.14 -8.48
N SER A 128 8.10 -7.39 -7.18
CA SER A 128 7.64 -8.68 -6.67
C SER A 128 6.18 -8.94 -7.03
N ARG A 129 5.80 -10.20 -6.85
CA ARG A 129 4.40 -10.64 -6.72
C ARG A 129 3.86 -10.30 -5.33
N ASN A 130 2.60 -10.60 -5.06
CA ASN A 130 1.95 -10.38 -3.76
C ASN A 130 2.63 -11.14 -2.62
N TYR A 131 2.38 -10.70 -1.40
CA TYR A 131 3.09 -11.19 -0.22
C TYR A 131 2.75 -12.67 0.08
N VAL A 132 3.66 -13.33 0.79
CA VAL A 132 3.51 -14.67 1.37
C VAL A 132 3.99 -14.68 2.81
N ARG A 133 3.70 -15.75 3.57
CA ARG A 133 4.21 -16.01 4.92
C ARG A 133 4.05 -14.81 5.88
N PRO A 134 2.81 -14.37 6.16
CA PRO A 134 2.58 -13.31 7.14
C PRO A 134 2.83 -13.81 8.56
N GLN A 135 3.38 -12.95 9.41
CA GLN A 135 3.53 -13.18 10.84
C GLN A 135 3.15 -11.91 11.60
N ILE A 136 2.04 -11.95 12.34
CA ILE A 136 1.67 -10.86 13.25
C ILE A 136 2.54 -10.95 14.50
N LEU A 137 3.25 -9.87 14.81
CA LEU A 137 4.12 -9.75 15.98
C LEU A 137 3.38 -9.06 17.14
N ARG A 138 2.60 -8.01 16.84
CA ARG A 138 1.76 -7.31 17.81
C ARG A 138 0.52 -6.71 17.13
N ALA A 139 -0.63 -6.87 17.79
CA ALA A 139 -1.91 -6.34 17.34
C ALA A 139 -2.55 -5.50 18.46
N GLY A 140 -1.99 -4.31 18.71
CA GLY A 140 -2.56 -3.30 19.60
C GLY A 140 -2.15 -3.38 21.09
N PRO A 141 -2.68 -2.46 21.92
CA PRO A 141 -3.38 -1.24 21.48
C PRO A 141 -2.42 -0.18 20.92
N ASP A 142 -1.15 -0.19 21.32
CA ASP A 142 -0.21 0.91 21.01
C ASP A 142 0.43 0.80 19.62
N VAL A 143 0.48 -0.40 19.04
CA VAL A 143 1.17 -0.65 17.77
C VAL A 143 0.60 -1.85 17.02
N ALA A 144 0.53 -1.69 15.71
CA ALA A 144 0.31 -2.74 14.73
C ALA A 144 1.69 -3.13 14.14
N ASP A 145 2.12 -4.38 14.34
CA ASP A 145 3.46 -4.84 13.98
C ASP A 145 3.42 -6.25 13.41
N PHE A 146 3.95 -6.42 12.20
CA PHE A 146 3.93 -7.70 11.50
C PHE A 146 5.04 -7.78 10.45
N THR A 147 5.36 -9.00 10.03
CA THR A 147 6.27 -9.27 8.91
C THR A 147 5.57 -10.05 7.81
N VAL A 148 6.03 -9.87 6.58
CA VAL A 148 5.69 -10.70 5.43
C VAL A 148 6.94 -10.97 4.61
N ASP A 149 6.89 -12.02 3.79
CA ASP A 149 7.87 -12.28 2.76
C ASP A 149 7.31 -11.98 1.37
N TYR A 150 8.21 -11.77 0.42
CA TYR A 150 7.93 -11.77 -1.00
C TYR A 150 8.81 -12.82 -1.68
N GLU A 151 8.19 -13.70 -2.46
CA GLU A 151 8.90 -14.75 -3.19
C GLU A 151 9.90 -14.18 -4.22
N PRO A 152 10.92 -14.95 -4.61
CA PRO A 152 11.91 -14.49 -5.57
C PRO A 152 11.31 -13.94 -6.87
N TRP A 153 11.86 -12.82 -7.35
CA TRP A 153 11.53 -12.24 -8.66
C TRP A 153 12.81 -11.85 -9.43
N PRO A 154 12.79 -11.93 -10.77
CA PRO A 154 13.92 -11.52 -11.60
C PRO A 154 14.00 -9.99 -11.73
N VAL A 155 15.21 -9.49 -11.83
CA VAL A 155 15.54 -8.13 -12.27
C VAL A 155 16.36 -8.29 -13.54
N ASP A 156 15.67 -8.15 -14.67
CA ASP A 156 16.20 -8.53 -15.97
C ASP A 156 16.72 -9.99 -15.97
N THR A 157 17.68 -10.30 -16.83
CA THR A 157 18.40 -11.58 -16.91
C THR A 157 19.58 -11.68 -15.94
N LEU A 158 19.85 -10.62 -15.16
CA LEU A 158 21.10 -10.45 -14.42
C LEU A 158 21.06 -10.94 -12.98
N ARG A 159 19.91 -10.78 -12.31
CA ARG A 159 19.79 -11.15 -10.90
C ARG A 159 18.38 -11.53 -10.51
N THR A 160 18.30 -12.36 -9.48
CA THR A 160 17.07 -12.69 -8.78
C THR A 160 17.15 -12.13 -7.37
N VAL A 161 16.06 -11.54 -6.90
CA VAL A 161 15.97 -10.98 -5.55
C VAL A 161 14.76 -11.54 -4.81
N ARG A 162 14.79 -11.54 -3.49
CA ARG A 162 13.64 -11.82 -2.60
C ARG A 162 13.65 -10.85 -1.44
N GLU A 163 12.52 -10.69 -0.77
CA GLU A 163 12.39 -9.71 0.30
C GLU A 163 11.69 -10.29 1.52
N THR A 164 12.14 -9.87 2.71
CA THR A 164 11.36 -9.89 3.94
C THR A 164 11.10 -8.44 4.35
N ARG A 165 9.86 -8.09 4.68
CA ARG A 165 9.47 -6.74 5.08
C ARG A 165 8.73 -6.76 6.42
N ARG A 166 9.15 -5.91 7.35
CA ARG A 166 8.43 -5.60 8.60
C ARG A 166 7.68 -4.29 8.45
N PHE A 167 6.46 -4.26 8.96
CA PHE A 167 5.58 -3.10 9.02
C PHE A 167 5.29 -2.80 10.48
N THR A 168 5.53 -1.55 10.90
CA THR A 168 5.27 -1.11 12.27
C THR A 168 4.53 0.22 12.23
N LEU A 169 3.26 0.21 12.66
CA LEU A 169 2.39 1.38 12.75
C LEU A 169 2.00 1.62 14.22
N PRO A 170 2.68 2.55 14.92
CA PRO A 170 2.25 3.01 16.24
C PRO A 170 0.91 3.75 16.19
N ALA A 171 0.19 3.83 17.30
CA ALA A 171 -0.91 4.77 17.45
C ALA A 171 -0.43 6.24 17.35
N GLY A 172 -1.32 7.14 16.94
CA GLY A 172 -1.09 8.58 16.89
C GLY A 172 -0.31 9.10 15.68
N THR A 173 0.02 8.25 14.70
CA THR A 173 0.79 8.65 13.50
C THR A 173 0.11 8.22 12.20
N ASN A 174 0.32 8.99 11.13
CA ASN A 174 -0.10 8.65 9.77
C ASN A 174 0.90 7.75 9.03
N PHE A 175 2.05 7.46 9.63
CA PHE A 175 3.16 6.78 8.97
C PHE A 175 3.42 5.38 9.53
N THR A 176 3.43 4.40 8.64
CA THR A 176 4.00 3.08 8.91
C THR A 176 5.51 3.15 8.70
N ARG A 177 6.29 2.64 9.66
CA ARG A 177 7.72 2.35 9.48
C ARG A 177 7.85 1.02 8.76
N LEU A 178 8.58 0.98 7.65
CA LEU A 178 8.84 -0.21 6.86
C LEU A 178 10.33 -0.53 6.93
N THR A 179 10.67 -1.73 7.38
CA THR A 179 12.04 -2.25 7.34
C THR A 179 12.09 -3.39 6.33
N SER A 180 12.83 -3.20 5.25
CA SER A 180 12.97 -4.17 4.16
C SER A 180 14.37 -4.74 4.16
N THR A 181 14.47 -6.06 4.05
CA THR A 181 15.73 -6.77 3.78
C THR A 181 15.60 -7.50 2.45
N ILE A 182 16.40 -7.10 1.47
CA ILE A 182 16.39 -7.70 0.12
C ILE A 182 17.61 -8.60 -0.02
N SER A 183 17.41 -9.91 -0.20
CA SER A 183 18.47 -10.82 -0.61
C SER A 183 18.60 -10.84 -2.13
N SER A 184 19.79 -11.10 -2.66
CA SER A 184 20.05 -11.14 -4.10
C SER A 184 21.01 -12.27 -4.46
N SER A 185 20.92 -12.77 -5.70
CA SER A 185 21.89 -13.68 -6.30
C SER A 185 23.24 -13.03 -6.63
N SER A 186 23.36 -11.70 -6.47
CA SER A 186 24.61 -10.95 -6.63
C SER A 186 24.84 -10.04 -5.43
N ALA A 187 26.09 -9.84 -5.04
CA ALA A 187 26.47 -8.99 -3.91
C ALA A 187 26.52 -7.49 -4.27
N GLU A 188 26.41 -7.13 -5.55
CA GLU A 188 26.47 -5.73 -5.98
C GLU A 188 25.28 -4.94 -5.46
N GLU A 189 25.54 -3.68 -5.13
CA GLU A 189 24.51 -2.70 -4.75
C GLU A 189 23.38 -2.66 -5.78
N MET A 190 22.16 -2.37 -5.31
CA MET A 190 21.01 -2.10 -6.17
C MET A 190 20.35 -0.78 -5.83
N VAL A 191 19.64 -0.22 -6.81
CA VAL A 191 18.72 0.88 -6.57
C VAL A 191 17.32 0.31 -6.37
N VAL A 192 16.70 0.62 -5.25
CA VAL A 192 15.30 0.32 -4.96
C VAL A 192 14.47 1.56 -5.25
N GLY A 193 13.41 1.40 -6.04
CA GLY A 193 12.40 2.42 -6.25
C GLY A 193 11.20 2.18 -5.33
N ILE A 194 10.88 3.15 -4.48
CA ILE A 194 9.71 3.13 -3.59
C ILE A 194 8.70 4.11 -4.16
N GLY A 195 7.48 3.64 -4.41
CA GLY A 195 6.53 4.34 -5.28
C GLY A 195 5.29 4.87 -4.60
N ILE A 196 4.78 5.99 -5.14
CA ILE A 196 3.41 6.44 -4.97
C ILE A 196 2.71 6.33 -6.33
N SER A 197 1.58 5.63 -6.39
CA SER A 197 0.77 5.53 -7.61
C SER A 197 0.33 6.93 -8.09
N LYS A 198 0.39 7.16 -9.40
CA LYS A 198 -0.01 8.43 -10.04
C LYS A 198 -1.52 8.63 -10.10
N ARG A 199 -2.26 7.52 -10.22
CA ARG A 199 -3.72 7.47 -10.43
C ARG A 199 -4.37 6.40 -9.54
N PRO A 200 -4.15 6.43 -8.22
CA PRO A 200 -4.68 5.41 -7.34
C PRO A 200 -6.19 5.56 -7.12
N ILE A 201 -6.75 6.75 -7.33
CA ILE A 201 -8.17 7.01 -7.15
C ILE A 201 -8.89 6.99 -8.50
N ASN A 202 -10.18 6.66 -8.48
CA ASN A 202 -10.98 6.60 -9.69
C ASN A 202 -10.91 7.92 -10.48
N GLY A 203 -10.68 7.79 -11.78
CA GLY A 203 -10.53 8.91 -12.70
C GLY A 203 -9.11 9.10 -13.22
N ALA A 204 -9.01 9.62 -14.45
CA ALA A 204 -7.74 9.79 -15.14
C ALA A 204 -7.00 11.10 -14.76
N ARG A 205 -7.23 11.65 -13.57
CA ARG A 205 -6.57 12.90 -13.13
C ARG A 205 -5.33 12.58 -12.31
N LEU A 206 -4.26 13.32 -12.55
CA LEU A 206 -3.06 13.27 -11.72
C LEU A 206 -3.28 14.11 -10.46
N GLY A 207 -2.69 13.66 -9.37
CA GLY A 207 -2.51 14.51 -8.18
C GLY A 207 -1.27 15.39 -8.30
N GLU A 208 -1.16 16.31 -7.35
CA GLU A 208 -0.03 17.22 -7.21
C GLU A 208 1.09 16.54 -6.44
N ILE A 209 2.33 16.69 -6.91
CA ILE A 209 3.50 16.04 -6.32
C ILE A 209 4.51 17.08 -5.83
N ARG A 210 5.05 16.87 -4.64
CA ARG A 210 6.17 17.63 -4.08
C ARG A 210 7.33 16.69 -3.79
N LYS A 211 8.48 17.03 -4.33
CA LYS A 211 9.75 16.34 -4.12
C LYS A 211 10.67 17.23 -3.29
N ASP A 212 11.18 16.72 -2.18
CA ASP A 212 12.16 17.39 -1.31
C ASP A 212 13.44 16.54 -1.34
N GLU A 213 14.38 16.90 -2.21
CA GLU A 213 15.68 16.21 -2.34
C GLU A 213 16.51 16.33 -1.07
N ALA A 214 16.53 17.52 -0.45
CA ALA A 214 17.34 17.81 0.72
C ALA A 214 16.97 16.93 1.92
N ARG A 215 15.69 16.56 2.05
CA ARG A 215 15.21 15.68 3.12
C ARG A 215 14.80 14.29 2.66
N ALA A 216 15.04 13.96 1.39
CA ALA A 216 14.71 12.70 0.72
C ALA A 216 13.24 12.27 0.90
N ARG A 217 12.31 13.12 0.47
CA ARG A 217 10.85 12.90 0.65
C ARG A 217 10.09 13.16 -0.63
N ILE A 218 9.03 12.40 -0.82
CA ILE A 218 8.02 12.65 -1.84
C ILE A 218 6.65 12.70 -1.17
N SER A 219 5.84 13.71 -1.50
CA SER A 219 4.50 13.92 -0.96
C SER A 219 3.54 14.18 -2.11
N TRP A 220 2.41 13.49 -2.09
CA TRP A 220 1.37 13.52 -3.10
C TRP A 220 0.05 13.99 -2.50
N TRP A 221 -0.67 14.83 -3.25
CA TRP A 221 -2.01 15.28 -2.93
C TRP A 221 -2.94 14.98 -4.10
N GLY A 222 -3.89 14.08 -3.88
CA GLY A 222 -4.77 13.57 -4.91
C GLY A 222 -5.76 14.62 -5.43
N PRO A 223 -6.28 14.42 -6.66
CA PRO A 223 -7.42 15.19 -7.13
C PRO A 223 -8.64 14.92 -6.26
N ALA A 224 -9.61 15.83 -6.26
CA ALA A 224 -10.89 15.59 -5.60
C ALA A 224 -11.69 14.51 -6.36
N ASP A 225 -12.30 13.59 -5.61
CA ASP A 225 -13.28 12.62 -6.08
C ASP A 225 -14.67 12.95 -5.50
N GLY A 226 -15.34 13.92 -6.12
CA GLY A 226 -16.68 14.38 -5.71
C GLY A 226 -16.78 14.65 -4.21
N ASP A 227 -17.81 14.08 -3.57
CA ASP A 227 -18.06 14.24 -2.14
C ASP A 227 -17.12 13.40 -1.26
N LYS A 228 -16.40 12.42 -1.84
CA LYS A 228 -15.43 11.62 -1.08
C LYS A 228 -14.26 12.48 -0.63
N GLY A 229 -13.90 13.53 -1.36
CA GLY A 229 -12.79 14.42 -1.03
C GLY A 229 -11.47 13.97 -1.66
N ARG A 230 -10.37 14.08 -0.92
CA ARG A 230 -9.00 13.91 -1.42
C ARG A 230 -8.16 13.04 -0.50
N MET A 231 -7.41 12.13 -1.11
CA MET A 231 -6.34 11.40 -0.42
C MET A 231 -5.01 12.10 -0.59
N ALA A 232 -4.14 11.90 0.39
CA ALA A 232 -2.76 12.28 0.36
C ALA A 232 -1.87 11.08 0.67
N ALA A 233 -0.65 11.10 0.17
CA ALA A 233 0.35 10.07 0.43
C ALA A 233 1.74 10.71 0.58
N ALA A 234 2.64 10.02 1.25
CA ALA A 234 4.04 10.41 1.32
C ALA A 234 4.94 9.21 1.56
N VAL A 235 6.14 9.29 0.99
CA VAL A 235 7.24 8.37 1.28
C VAL A 235 8.43 9.20 1.74
N ILE A 236 9.06 8.76 2.83
CA ILE A 236 10.22 9.39 3.45
C ILE A 236 11.31 8.33 3.56
N VAL A 237 12.48 8.60 3.00
CA VAL A 237 13.62 7.67 3.00
C VAL A 237 14.84 8.28 3.69
N ASP A 238 15.81 7.43 4.01
CA ASP A 238 17.08 7.89 4.59
C ASP A 238 17.84 8.78 3.58
N PRO A 239 18.12 10.06 3.91
CA PRO A 239 18.90 10.95 3.05
C PRO A 239 20.29 10.42 2.71
N THR A 240 20.88 9.55 3.53
CA THR A 240 22.18 8.94 3.27
C THR A 240 22.13 7.84 2.20
N ALA A 241 20.96 7.21 2.03
CA ALA A 241 20.73 6.20 1.00
C ALA A 241 20.07 6.78 -0.26
N PHE A 242 19.57 8.02 -0.21
CA PHE A 242 18.84 8.66 -1.30
C PHE A 242 19.65 8.70 -2.60
N ALA A 243 19.03 8.24 -3.68
CA ALA A 243 19.63 8.11 -5.00
C ALA A 243 18.93 8.96 -6.07
N GLY A 244 17.98 9.81 -5.68
CA GLY A 244 17.22 10.68 -6.58
C GLY A 244 15.75 10.29 -6.69
N PHE A 245 15.09 10.90 -7.67
CA PHE A 245 13.70 10.60 -8.02
C PHE A 245 13.62 10.08 -9.45
N ALA A 246 12.66 9.20 -9.69
CA ALA A 246 12.32 8.73 -11.02
C ALA A 246 10.79 8.59 -11.15
N GLU A 247 10.34 8.14 -12.30
CA GLU A 247 8.95 7.76 -12.50
C GLU A 247 8.84 6.77 -13.65
N ASP A 248 7.78 5.97 -13.62
CA ASP A 248 7.30 5.20 -14.75
C ASP A 248 5.89 5.68 -15.15
N ALA A 249 5.18 4.90 -15.96
CA ALA A 249 3.82 5.23 -16.38
C ALA A 249 2.83 5.33 -15.21
N ASP A 250 3.02 4.52 -14.17
CA ASP A 250 2.06 4.31 -13.09
C ASP A 250 2.49 4.95 -11.77
N ASN A 251 3.78 5.26 -11.58
CA ASN A 251 4.36 5.57 -10.27
C ASN A 251 5.27 6.80 -10.31
N TYR A 252 5.18 7.63 -9.28
CA TYR A 252 6.28 8.51 -8.88
C TYR A 252 7.19 7.74 -7.92
N LEU A 253 8.50 7.80 -8.11
CA LEU A 253 9.46 6.99 -7.37
C LEU A 253 10.46 7.87 -6.61
N VAL A 254 10.73 7.49 -5.36
CA VAL A 254 11.94 7.86 -4.63
C VAL A 254 12.91 6.69 -4.69
N LEU A 255 14.16 6.96 -5.05
CA LEU A 255 15.18 5.94 -5.25
C LEU A 255 16.13 5.89 -4.05
N VAL A 256 16.51 4.69 -3.63
CA VAL A 256 17.51 4.47 -2.58
C VAL A 256 18.53 3.40 -2.98
N ARG A 257 19.79 3.60 -2.58
CA ARG A 257 20.85 2.59 -2.72
C ARG A 257 20.74 1.57 -1.58
N VAL A 258 20.77 0.29 -1.94
CA VAL A 258 20.63 -0.82 -0.98
C VAL A 258 21.71 -1.85 -1.23
N THR A 259 22.39 -2.25 -0.15
CA THR A 259 23.28 -3.41 -0.13
C THR A 259 22.46 -4.69 0.10
N PRO A 260 22.57 -5.72 -0.76
CA PRO A 260 21.90 -6.99 -0.53
C PRO A 260 22.14 -7.56 0.88
N GLY A 261 21.08 -8.10 1.49
CA GLY A 261 21.11 -8.71 2.82
C GLY A 261 21.18 -7.73 4.00
N ARG A 262 21.38 -6.43 3.75
CA ARG A 262 21.31 -5.41 4.80
C ARG A 262 19.91 -4.80 4.86
N PRO A 263 19.29 -4.70 6.04
CA PRO A 263 18.01 -4.02 6.17
C PRO A 263 18.15 -2.52 5.90
N PHE A 264 17.14 -1.94 5.28
CA PHE A 264 16.97 -0.49 5.15
C PHE A 264 15.57 -0.10 5.61
N VAL A 265 15.43 1.16 6.06
CA VAL A 265 14.20 1.68 6.64
C VAL A 265 13.67 2.81 5.78
N TYR A 266 12.36 2.83 5.59
CA TYR A 266 11.63 3.96 5.04
C TYR A 266 10.28 4.08 5.73
N TYR A 267 9.62 5.22 5.54
CA TYR A 267 8.31 5.47 6.08
C TYR A 267 7.34 5.76 4.94
N SER A 268 6.17 5.16 5.01
CA SER A 268 5.05 5.45 4.12
C SER A 268 3.86 5.88 4.95
N GLY A 269 3.17 6.93 4.51
CA GLY A 269 2.00 7.44 5.18
C GLY A 269 0.97 8.01 4.24
N ALA A 270 -0.24 8.14 4.75
CA ALA A 270 -1.38 8.68 4.01
C ALA A 270 -2.28 9.52 4.91
N ALA A 271 -3.13 10.33 4.29
CA ALA A 271 -4.15 11.13 4.94
C ALA A 271 -5.37 11.28 4.05
N TRP A 272 -6.50 11.64 4.67
CA TRP A 272 -7.76 11.93 3.98
C TRP A 272 -8.29 13.28 4.42
N ASP A 273 -8.71 14.12 3.47
CA ASP A 273 -9.20 15.47 3.77
C ASP A 273 -10.54 15.51 4.51
N ARG A 274 -11.28 14.40 4.55
CA ARG A 274 -12.46 14.22 5.42
C ARG A 274 -12.15 13.46 6.70
N GLY A 275 -10.87 13.16 6.97
CA GLY A 275 -10.43 12.46 8.19
C GLY A 275 -10.33 13.35 9.43
N GLY A 276 -10.44 14.68 9.27
CA GLY A 276 -10.46 15.65 10.37
C GLY A 276 -9.08 16.19 10.80
N ASP A 277 -7.99 15.53 10.42
CA ASP A 277 -6.63 15.94 10.82
C ASP A 277 -5.93 16.85 9.80
N PHE A 278 -6.31 16.77 8.52
CA PHE A 278 -5.70 17.52 7.42
C PHE A 278 -6.80 18.03 6.51
N ALA A 279 -7.01 19.35 6.43
CA ALA A 279 -8.06 19.90 5.56
C ALA A 279 -7.51 20.27 4.18
N THR A 280 -6.20 20.54 4.09
CA THR A 280 -5.58 21.08 2.89
C THR A 280 -4.27 20.39 2.53
N GLN A 281 -3.84 20.57 1.28
CA GLN A 281 -2.52 20.16 0.82
C GLN A 281 -1.40 20.77 1.68
N ALA A 282 -1.55 22.04 2.08
CA ALA A 282 -0.55 22.73 2.88
C ALA A 282 -0.37 22.06 4.26
N ASP A 283 -1.47 21.64 4.89
CA ASP A 283 -1.44 20.93 6.18
C ASP A 283 -0.68 19.60 6.05
N TRP A 284 -0.99 18.81 5.02
CA TRP A 284 -0.31 17.55 4.75
C TRP A 284 1.18 17.75 4.48
N MET A 285 1.54 18.69 3.60
CA MET A 285 2.94 18.94 3.27
C MET A 285 3.73 19.45 4.47
N ALA A 286 3.14 20.31 5.30
CA ALA A 286 3.76 20.77 6.55
C ALA A 286 3.99 19.59 7.51
N HIS A 287 3.00 18.71 7.66
CA HIS A 287 3.12 17.50 8.48
C HIS A 287 4.22 16.55 7.99
N VAL A 288 4.33 16.32 6.68
CA VAL A 288 5.40 15.51 6.07
C VAL A 288 6.78 16.16 6.31
N ALA A 289 6.88 17.48 6.16
CA ALA A 289 8.13 18.22 6.39
C ALA A 289 8.57 18.21 7.87
N ALA A 290 7.61 18.15 8.80
CA ALA A 290 7.86 18.10 10.24
C ALA A 290 8.38 16.73 10.71
N GLN A 291 8.18 15.64 9.96
CA GLN A 291 8.59 14.29 10.40
C GLN A 291 10.10 14.21 10.66
N ARG A 292 10.45 13.51 11.75
CA ARG A 292 11.83 13.20 12.19
C ARG A 292 11.98 11.67 12.30
N PRO A 293 12.04 10.95 11.17
CA PRO A 293 12.12 9.50 11.15
C PRO A 293 13.43 8.97 11.73
N ASP A 294 13.39 7.74 12.25
CA ASP A 294 14.57 6.98 12.67
C ASP A 294 14.83 5.86 11.66
N PHE A 295 15.94 5.96 10.94
CA PHE A 295 16.31 5.02 9.89
C PHE A 295 17.22 3.88 10.36
N ARG A 296 17.55 3.83 11.66
CA ARG A 296 18.31 2.69 12.22
C ARG A 296 17.45 1.43 12.08
N PRO A 297 17.96 0.34 11.47
CA PRO A 297 17.20 -0.89 11.22
C PRO A 297 16.57 -1.51 12.47
#